data_AF-A0A3N1XWD4-F1
#
_entry.id   AF-A0A3N1XWD4-F1
#
_cell.length_a   1.000
_cell.length_b   1.000
_cell.length_c   1.000
_cell.angle_alpha   90.00
_cell.angle_beta   90.00
_cell.angle_gamma   90.00
#
_symmetry.space_group_name_H-M   'P 1'
#
loop_
_entity.id
_entity.type
_entity.pdbx_description
1 polymer ?
#
loop_
_entity_poly.entity_id
_entity_poly.type
_entity_poly.pdbx_seq_one_letter_code
_entity_poly.pdbx_strand_id
1 'polypeptide(L)'
;MLSTLLIDVPWLAFGVLIAVIVVAPVVGVWLARLPRLTAVLFGLAVVVTLALTLSPDGAPRTAVTCAAGLPYLAPTAVESTANVLLFVPVAFLAGVRWRRPVLAAVGASAFSALIEVVQAVVSVIGRACDTSDWITNTIGAVVGGVLAAVSVQWARRRVARAG
;
A
#
# COMPACT_ATOMS: atom_id res chain seq x y z
N MET A 1 -14.17 13.59 13.56
CA MET A 1 -14.52 12.35 14.29
C MET A 1 -13.50 11.25 14.04
N LEU A 2 -13.15 10.93 12.78
CA LEU A 2 -11.99 10.04 12.52
C LEU A 2 -10.65 10.68 12.96
N SER A 3 -10.49 11.98 12.69
CA SER A 3 -9.32 12.77 13.11
C SER A 3 -9.12 12.80 14.63
N THR A 4 -10.20 12.82 15.40
CA THR A 4 -10.16 12.78 16.87
C THR A 4 -9.71 11.41 17.39
N LEU A 5 -10.25 10.31 16.83
CA LEU A 5 -9.84 8.95 17.19
C LEU A 5 -8.38 8.62 16.84
N LEU A 6 -7.86 9.17 15.74
CA LEU A 6 -6.45 9.01 15.36
C LEU A 6 -5.49 9.78 16.28
N ILE A 7 -5.95 10.90 16.86
CA ILE A 7 -5.19 11.67 17.85
C ILE A 7 -5.23 10.98 19.22
N ASP A 8 -6.38 10.42 19.60
CA ASP A 8 -6.58 9.74 20.89
C ASP A 8 -5.92 8.35 20.93
N VAL A 9 -5.79 7.67 19.79
CA VAL A 9 -5.24 6.31 19.68
C VAL A 9 -4.21 6.23 18.54
N PRO A 10 -3.04 6.89 18.66
CA PRO A 10 -2.06 6.99 17.58
C PRO A 10 -1.45 5.63 17.17
N TRP A 11 -1.56 4.61 18.03
CA TRP A 11 -1.10 3.25 17.75
C TRP A 11 -2.12 2.39 16.98
N LEU A 12 -3.35 2.89 16.75
CA LEU A 12 -4.40 2.11 16.10
C LEU A 12 -4.01 1.69 14.69
N ALA A 13 -3.45 2.61 13.90
CA ALA A 13 -2.98 2.32 12.54
C ALA A 13 -1.91 1.21 12.54
N PHE A 14 -0.99 1.26 13.51
CA PHE A 14 0.03 0.22 13.66
C PHE A 14 -0.59 -1.11 14.08
N GLY A 15 -1.57 -1.11 14.99
CA GLY A 15 -2.33 -2.30 15.36
C GLY A 15 -3.05 -2.93 14.16
N VAL A 16 -3.65 -2.13 13.28
CA VAL A 16 -4.26 -2.58 12.02
C VAL A 16 -3.21 -3.22 11.11
N LEU A 17 -2.03 -2.61 10.97
CA LEU A 17 -0.94 -3.18 10.17
C LEU A 17 -0.52 -4.57 10.68
N ILE A 18 -0.36 -4.72 12.00
CA ILE A 18 -0.05 -6.02 12.61
C ILE A 18 -1.16 -7.04 12.33
N ALA A 19 -2.43 -6.65 12.50
CA ALA A 19 -3.57 -7.52 12.19
C ALA A 19 -3.57 -7.97 10.72
N VAL A 20 -3.29 -7.04 9.78
CA VAL A 20 -3.16 -7.35 8.36
C VAL A 20 -2.03 -8.35 8.10
N ILE A 21 -0.86 -8.16 8.71
CA ILE A 21 0.29 -9.06 8.54
C ILE A 21 -0.05 -10.50 8.99
N VAL A 22 -0.80 -10.64 10.08
CA VAL A 22 -1.19 -11.95 10.62
C VAL A 22 -2.27 -12.63 9.76
N VAL A 23 -3.29 -11.87 9.32
CA VAL A 23 -4.48 -12.41 8.66
C VAL A 23 -4.27 -12.60 7.15
N ALA A 24 -3.51 -11.71 6.50
CA ALA A 24 -3.33 -11.70 5.05
C ALA A 24 -2.82 -13.02 4.45
N PRO A 25 -1.88 -13.77 5.05
CA PRO A 25 -1.42 -15.04 4.50
C PRO A 25 -2.53 -16.08 4.35
N VAL A 26 -3.43 -16.16 5.34
CA VAL A 26 -4.57 -17.09 5.32
C VAL A 26 -5.57 -16.68 4.25
N VAL A 27 -5.94 -15.40 4.23
CA VAL A 27 -6.85 -14.83 3.23
C VAL A 27 -6.26 -14.99 1.81
N GLY A 28 -4.96 -14.80 1.65
CA GLY A 28 -4.25 -14.92 0.38
C GLY A 28 -4.27 -16.33 -0.19
N VAL A 29 -4.20 -17.36 0.65
CA VAL A 29 -4.38 -18.76 0.20
C VAL A 29 -5.76 -18.98 -0.39
N TRP A 30 -6.79 -18.38 0.20
CA TRP A 30 -8.16 -18.46 -0.30
C TRP A 30 -8.35 -17.64 -1.58
N LEU A 31 -7.89 -16.39 -1.60
CA LEU A 31 -7.93 -15.49 -2.76
C LEU A 31 -7.14 -16.03 -3.97
N ALA A 32 -6.08 -16.82 -3.74
CA ALA A 32 -5.34 -17.49 -4.80
C ALA A 32 -6.19 -18.47 -5.63
N ARG A 33 -7.37 -18.87 -5.11
CA ARG A 33 -8.36 -19.72 -5.79
C ARG A 33 -9.48 -18.93 -6.46
N LEU A 34 -9.59 -17.63 -6.22
CA LEU A 34 -10.68 -16.76 -6.67
C LEU A 34 -10.16 -15.62 -7.55
N PRO A 35 -9.65 -15.91 -8.77
CA PRO A 35 -8.91 -14.93 -9.56
C PRO A 35 -9.74 -13.71 -9.97
N ARG A 36 -11.06 -13.85 -10.14
CA ARG A 36 -11.97 -12.74 -10.44
C ARG A 36 -12.13 -11.80 -9.25
N LEU A 37 -12.40 -12.35 -8.06
CA LEU A 37 -12.51 -11.56 -6.83
C LEU A 37 -11.20 -10.82 -6.52
N THR A 38 -10.07 -11.52 -6.61
CA THR A 38 -8.75 -10.91 -6.40
C THR A 38 -8.47 -9.77 -7.37
N ALA A 39 -8.90 -9.88 -8.64
CA ALA A 39 -8.78 -8.80 -9.61
C ALA A 39 -9.68 -7.59 -9.28
N VAL A 40 -10.92 -7.83 -8.85
CA VAL A 40 -11.84 -6.76 -8.43
C VAL A 40 -11.30 -6.04 -7.19
N LEU A 41 -10.86 -6.79 -6.18
CA LEU A 41 -10.26 -6.22 -4.97
C LEU A 41 -8.98 -5.44 -5.30
N PHE A 42 -8.15 -5.94 -6.22
CA PHE A 42 -6.96 -5.22 -6.67
C PHE A 42 -7.33 -3.90 -7.35
N GLY A 43 -8.30 -3.92 -8.27
CA GLY A 43 -8.80 -2.70 -8.91
C GLY A 43 -9.35 -1.71 -7.89
N LEU A 44 -10.14 -2.18 -6.92
CA LEU A 44 -10.65 -1.35 -5.83
C LEU A 44 -9.52 -0.75 -4.97
N ALA A 45 -8.51 -1.54 -4.62
CA ALA A 45 -7.35 -1.05 -3.87
C ALA A 45 -6.62 0.06 -4.63
N VAL A 46 -6.39 -0.12 -5.93
CA VAL A 46 -5.77 0.92 -6.79
C VAL A 46 -6.64 2.19 -6.85
N VAL A 47 -7.95 2.05 -7.01
CA VAL A 47 -8.88 3.20 -7.04
C VAL A 47 -8.87 3.94 -5.71
N VAL A 48 -8.93 3.24 -4.58
CA VAL A 48 -8.87 3.85 -3.25
C VAL A 48 -7.51 4.53 -3.03
N THR A 49 -6.41 3.90 -3.40
CA THR A 49 -5.06 4.50 -3.34
C THR A 49 -5.03 5.80 -4.12
N LEU A 50 -5.45 5.81 -5.39
CA LEU A 50 -5.47 7.03 -6.21
C LEU A 50 -6.39 8.10 -5.64
N ALA A 51 -7.57 7.73 -5.14
CA ALA A 51 -8.52 8.69 -4.58
C ALA A 51 -7.97 9.37 -3.32
N LEU A 52 -7.23 8.63 -2.48
CA LEU A 52 -6.65 9.15 -1.25
C LEU A 52 -5.33 9.91 -1.48
N THR A 53 -4.51 9.51 -2.46
CA THR A 53 -3.24 10.22 -2.72
C THR A 53 -3.42 11.45 -3.61
N LEU A 54 -4.37 11.43 -4.55
CA LEU A 54 -4.60 12.54 -5.48
C LEU A 54 -5.73 13.47 -5.02
N SER A 55 -6.25 13.30 -3.80
CA SER A 55 -7.17 14.27 -3.22
C SER A 55 -6.45 15.60 -3.01
N PRO A 56 -7.03 16.74 -3.44
CA PRO A 56 -6.42 18.04 -3.24
C PRO A 56 -6.15 18.30 -1.76
N ASP A 57 -4.93 18.73 -1.45
CA ASP A 57 -4.52 19.08 -0.10
C ASP A 57 -3.76 20.41 -0.14
N GLY A 58 -4.46 21.47 0.30
CA GLY A 58 -3.94 22.83 0.32
C GLY A 58 -4.22 23.65 -0.94
N ALA A 59 -3.61 24.84 -0.99
CA ALA A 59 -3.74 25.77 -2.10
C ALA A 59 -2.88 25.34 -3.30
N PRO A 60 -3.28 25.69 -4.54
CA PRO A 60 -2.48 25.40 -5.73
C PRO A 60 -1.06 25.94 -5.62
N ARG A 61 -0.07 25.14 -6.05
CA ARG A 61 1.35 25.57 -6.06
C ARG A 61 1.70 26.31 -7.34
N THR A 62 2.58 27.30 -7.24
CA THR A 62 3.04 28.09 -8.39
C THR A 62 4.28 27.52 -9.09
N ALA A 63 4.91 26.50 -8.49
CA ALA A 63 6.09 25.83 -9.03
C ALA A 63 6.11 24.34 -8.67
N VAL A 64 6.82 23.54 -9.48
CA VAL A 64 7.11 22.13 -9.19
C VAL A 64 8.15 22.04 -8.08
N THR A 65 7.78 21.49 -6.93
CA THR A 65 8.66 21.35 -5.76
C THR A 65 8.68 19.92 -5.28
N CYS A 66 9.85 19.45 -4.86
CA CYS A 66 10.05 18.14 -4.26
C CYS A 66 10.82 18.25 -2.94
N ALA A 67 10.26 17.65 -1.89
CA ALA A 67 10.88 17.53 -0.59
C ALA A 67 11.70 16.24 -0.53
N ALA A 68 12.95 16.34 -0.11
CA ALA A 68 13.79 15.19 0.17
C ALA A 68 13.90 15.02 1.68
N GLY A 69 13.31 13.94 2.20
CA GLY A 69 13.32 13.61 3.61
C GLY A 69 13.38 12.10 3.84
N LEU A 70 13.75 11.72 5.06
CA LEU A 70 13.56 10.36 5.57
C LEU A 70 12.27 10.31 6.37
N PRO A 71 11.49 9.21 6.26
CA PRO A 71 10.26 9.10 7.00
C PRO A 71 10.52 8.93 8.49
N TYR A 72 9.64 9.52 9.29
CA TYR A 72 9.55 9.19 10.71
C TYR A 72 8.84 7.84 10.87
N LEU A 73 9.55 6.86 11.42
CA LEU A 73 9.02 5.51 11.64
C LEU A 73 8.88 5.25 13.14
N ALA A 74 7.63 5.19 13.59
CA ALA A 74 7.26 4.82 14.95
C ALA A 74 5.86 4.20 14.94
N PRO A 75 5.50 3.38 15.95
CA PRO A 75 4.14 2.87 16.08
C PRO A 75 3.05 3.96 16.17
N THR A 76 3.44 5.18 16.55
CA THR A 76 2.59 6.37 16.62
C THR A 76 2.69 7.27 15.39
N ALA A 77 3.53 6.93 14.40
CA ALA A 77 3.67 7.66 13.16
C ALA A 77 2.48 7.34 12.23
N VAL A 78 1.37 8.00 12.48
CA VAL A 78 0.07 7.71 11.84
C VAL A 78 0.15 7.85 10.31
N GLU A 79 0.75 8.93 9.80
CA GLU A 79 0.88 9.18 8.37
C GLU A 79 1.76 8.13 7.67
N SER A 80 2.98 7.91 8.17
CA SER A 80 3.88 6.87 7.68
C SER A 80 3.22 5.48 7.68
N THR A 81 2.46 5.16 8.73
CA THR A 81 1.76 3.87 8.84
C THR A 81 0.59 3.78 7.87
N ALA A 82 -0.13 4.87 7.64
CA ALA A 82 -1.22 4.94 6.67
C ALA A 82 -0.70 4.72 5.24
N ASN A 83 0.42 5.35 4.87
CA ASN A 83 1.10 5.17 3.59
C ASN A 83 1.52 3.70 3.37
N VAL A 84 2.13 3.08 4.38
CA VAL A 84 2.43 1.64 4.37
C VAL A 84 1.16 0.82 4.14
N LEU A 85 0.11 1.05 4.93
CA LEU A 85 -1.16 0.34 4.82
C LEU A 85 -1.85 0.50 3.47
N LEU A 86 -1.68 1.65 2.81
CA LEU A 86 -2.27 1.94 1.51
C LEU A 86 -1.68 1.06 0.40
N PHE A 87 -0.37 0.79 0.46
CA PHE A 87 0.36 0.04 -0.59
C PHE A 87 0.45 -1.46 -0.33
N VAL A 88 0.30 -1.91 0.92
CA VAL A 88 0.21 -3.36 1.26
C VAL A 88 -0.84 -4.09 0.39
N PRO A 89 -2.12 -3.69 0.32
CA PRO A 89 -3.14 -4.41 -0.44
C PRO A 89 -2.86 -4.37 -1.95
N VAL A 90 -2.32 -3.27 -2.49
CA VAL A 90 -1.97 -3.14 -3.91
C VAL A 90 -0.94 -4.21 -4.31
N ALA A 91 0.19 -4.26 -3.60
CA ALA A 91 1.25 -5.25 -3.89
C ALA A 91 0.81 -6.69 -3.55
N PHE A 92 0.07 -6.87 -2.46
CA PHE A 92 -0.42 -8.17 -2.02
C PHE A 92 -1.36 -8.81 -3.05
N LEU A 93 -2.41 -8.10 -3.47
CA LEU A 93 -3.42 -8.62 -4.37
C LEU A 93 -2.86 -8.85 -5.78
N ALA A 94 -2.02 -7.93 -6.26
CA ALA A 94 -1.23 -8.11 -7.49
C ALA A 94 -0.36 -9.38 -7.43
N GLY A 95 0.40 -9.54 -6.34
CA GLY A 95 1.29 -10.68 -6.13
C GLY A 95 0.55 -12.01 -6.09
N VAL A 96 -0.59 -12.07 -5.40
CA VAL A 96 -1.45 -13.26 -5.36
C VAL A 96 -2.08 -13.53 -6.72
N ARG A 97 -2.62 -12.50 -7.41
CA ARG A 97 -3.30 -12.63 -8.70
C ARG A 97 -2.38 -13.11 -9.81
N TRP A 98 -1.17 -12.58 -9.88
CA TRP A 98 -0.19 -12.90 -10.93
C TRP A 98 0.82 -13.97 -10.50
N ARG A 99 0.82 -14.37 -9.23
CA ARG A 99 1.80 -15.30 -8.64
C ARG A 99 3.25 -14.83 -8.82
N ARG A 100 3.46 -13.51 -8.90
CA ARG A 100 4.76 -12.85 -9.09
C ARG A 100 4.96 -11.76 -8.02
N PRO A 101 5.20 -12.16 -6.75
CA PRO A 101 5.23 -11.23 -5.62
C PRO A 101 6.31 -10.14 -5.74
N VAL A 102 7.49 -10.48 -6.26
CA VAL A 102 8.59 -9.52 -6.45
C VAL A 102 8.21 -8.45 -7.47
N LEU A 103 7.67 -8.86 -8.63
CA LEU A 103 7.22 -7.90 -9.65
C LEU A 103 6.06 -7.04 -9.16
N ALA A 104 5.19 -7.59 -8.31
CA ALA A 104 4.10 -6.82 -7.71
C ALA A 104 4.62 -5.75 -6.74
N ALA A 105 5.62 -6.06 -5.91
CA ALA A 105 6.26 -5.07 -5.03
C ALA A 105 6.98 -3.97 -5.82
N VAL A 106 7.76 -4.35 -6.86
CA VAL A 106 8.44 -3.39 -7.74
C VAL A 106 7.42 -2.52 -8.48
N GLY A 107 6.37 -3.12 -9.04
CA GLY A 107 5.31 -2.40 -9.73
C GLY A 107 4.55 -1.43 -8.81
N ALA A 108 4.29 -1.82 -7.57
CA ALA A 108 3.65 -0.95 -6.59
C ALA A 108 4.56 0.22 -6.14
N SER A 109 5.87 -0.01 -5.96
CA SER A 109 6.83 1.07 -5.68
C SER A 109 6.97 2.04 -6.87
N ALA A 110 7.00 1.52 -8.10
CA ALA A 110 6.99 2.34 -9.31
C ALA A 110 5.69 3.13 -9.47
N PHE A 111 4.55 2.53 -9.12
CA PHE A 111 3.25 3.21 -9.09
C PHE A 111 3.22 4.33 -8.05
N SER A 112 3.81 4.13 -6.87
CA SER A 112 4.01 5.18 -5.87
C SER A 112 4.83 6.35 -6.42
N ALA A 113 5.98 6.06 -7.04
CA ALA A 113 6.81 7.11 -7.66
C ALA A 113 6.06 7.88 -8.75
N LEU A 114 5.19 7.21 -9.52
CA LEU A 114 4.36 7.89 -10.51
C LEU A 114 3.34 8.82 -9.86
N ILE A 115 2.71 8.41 -8.75
CA ILE A 115 1.79 9.25 -7.99
C ILE A 115 2.49 10.52 -7.49
N GLU A 116 3.69 10.38 -6.92
CA GLU A 116 4.52 11.51 -6.46
C GLU A 116 4.83 12.51 -7.58
N VAL A 117 5.19 12.00 -8.77
CA VAL A 117 5.43 12.84 -9.96
C VAL A 117 4.14 13.55 -10.39
N VAL A 118 3.00 12.86 -10.37
CA VAL A 118 1.70 13.46 -10.70
C VAL A 118 1.34 14.55 -9.69
N GLN A 119 1.54 14.31 -8.38
CA GLN A 119 1.29 15.29 -7.34
C GLN A 119 2.16 16.55 -7.51
N ALA A 120 3.43 16.40 -7.89
CA ALA A 120 4.34 17.52 -8.14
C ALA A 120 4.00 18.32 -9.40
N VAL A 121 3.53 17.67 -10.47
CA VAL A 121 3.25 18.33 -11.77
C VAL A 121 1.83 18.92 -11.81
N VAL A 122 0.85 18.26 -11.19
CA VAL A 122 -0.53 18.74 -11.14
C VAL A 122 -0.68 19.72 -9.98
N SER A 123 -0.27 20.96 -10.25
CA SER A 123 -0.24 22.06 -9.27
C SER A 123 -1.56 22.33 -8.53
N VAL A 124 -2.69 21.99 -9.14
CA VAL A 124 -4.04 22.11 -8.54
C VAL A 124 -4.24 21.18 -7.35
N ILE A 125 -3.48 20.08 -7.24
CA ILE A 125 -3.52 19.17 -6.08
C ILE A 125 -2.93 19.84 -4.84
N GLY A 126 -2.04 20.84 -5.00
CA GLY A 126 -1.45 21.57 -3.87
C GLY A 126 -0.33 20.82 -3.14
N ARG A 127 0.01 19.59 -3.56
CA ARG A 127 1.05 18.76 -2.94
C ARG A 127 2.41 18.91 -3.64
N ALA A 128 3.49 18.78 -2.87
CA ALA A 128 4.84 18.55 -3.40
C ALA A 128 5.07 17.05 -3.54
N CYS A 129 6.03 16.64 -4.36
CA CYS A 129 6.53 15.27 -4.24
C CYS A 129 7.35 15.13 -2.94
N ASP A 130 7.26 14.01 -2.24
CA ASP A 130 7.99 13.75 -1.00
C ASP A 130 8.65 12.36 -1.02
N THR A 131 9.97 12.34 -0.90
CA THR A 131 10.74 11.09 -0.81
C THR A 131 10.33 10.26 0.41
N SER A 132 9.89 10.88 1.51
CA SER A 132 9.37 10.19 2.70
C SER A 132 8.12 9.36 2.38
N ASP A 133 7.20 9.92 1.61
CA ASP A 133 5.97 9.24 1.17
C ASP A 133 6.30 8.09 0.22
N TRP A 134 7.19 8.32 -0.74
CA TRP A 134 7.68 7.26 -1.63
C TRP A 134 8.31 6.09 -0.86
N ILE A 135 9.15 6.37 0.16
CA ILE A 135 9.78 5.34 0.99
C ILE A 135 8.73 4.55 1.78
N THR A 136 7.80 5.23 2.46
CA THR A 136 6.78 4.55 3.28
C THR A 136 5.82 3.71 2.44
N ASN A 137 5.40 4.22 1.28
CA ASN A 137 4.65 3.46 0.29
C ASN A 137 5.44 2.24 -0.22
N THR A 138 6.75 2.40 -0.45
CA THR A 138 7.63 1.30 -0.87
C THR A 138 7.78 0.23 0.22
N ILE A 139 7.86 0.62 1.50
CA ILE A 139 7.81 -0.32 2.63
C ILE A 139 6.51 -1.12 2.59
N GLY A 140 5.36 -0.45 2.38
CA GLY A 140 4.06 -1.10 2.18
C GLY A 140 4.07 -2.09 1.01
N ALA A 141 4.64 -1.71 -0.12
CA ALA A 141 4.78 -2.56 -1.30
C ALA A 141 5.63 -3.82 -1.01
N VAL A 142 6.73 -3.68 -0.29
CA VAL A 142 7.59 -4.80 0.12
C VAL A 142 6.83 -5.73 1.07
N VAL A 143 6.16 -5.19 2.10
CA VAL A 143 5.34 -5.98 3.03
C VAL A 143 4.25 -6.74 2.28
N GLY A 144 3.49 -6.08 1.40
CA GLY A 144 2.47 -6.72 0.58
C GLY A 144 3.03 -7.82 -0.33
N GLY A 145 4.18 -7.58 -0.96
CA GLY A 145 4.88 -8.57 -1.78
C GLY A 145 5.32 -9.81 -0.98
N VAL A 146 5.88 -9.62 0.22
CA VAL A 146 6.24 -10.73 1.12
C VAL A 146 5.00 -11.53 1.51
N LEU A 147 3.92 -10.87 1.92
CA LEU A 147 2.66 -11.53 2.28
C LEU A 147 2.09 -12.35 1.10
N ALA A 148 2.18 -11.82 -0.12
CA ALA A 148 1.77 -12.52 -1.32
C ALA A 148 2.66 -13.74 -1.60
N ALA A 149 3.98 -13.62 -1.42
CA ALA A 149 4.92 -14.73 -1.58
C ALA A 149 4.59 -15.88 -0.63
N VAL A 150 4.38 -15.57 0.66
CA VAL A 150 3.99 -16.55 1.69
C VAL A 150 2.66 -17.22 1.30
N SER A 151 1.65 -16.44 0.91
CA SER A 151 0.33 -16.94 0.52
C SER A 151 0.39 -17.89 -0.67
N VAL A 152 1.10 -17.49 -1.73
CA VAL A 152 1.25 -18.28 -2.96
C VAL A 152 2.02 -19.57 -2.68
N GLN A 153 3.10 -19.49 -1.90
CA GLN A 153 3.89 -20.67 -1.54
C GLN A 153 3.08 -21.64 -0.67
N TRP A 154 2.30 -21.12 0.28
CA TRP A 154 1.42 -21.94 1.11
C TRP A 154 0.33 -22.62 0.29
N ALA A 155 -0.32 -21.89 -0.62
CA ALA A 155 -1.34 -22.45 -1.52
C ALA A 155 -0.77 -23.59 -2.39
N ARG A 156 0.43 -23.41 -2.96
CA ARG A 156 1.13 -24.45 -3.74
C ARG A 156 1.39 -25.71 -2.92
N ARG A 157 1.89 -25.56 -1.69
CA ARG A 157 2.15 -26.69 -0.78
C ARG A 157 0.89 -27.47 -0.41
N ARG A 158 -0.26 -26.80 -0.27
CA ARG A 158 -1.53 -27.49 0.01
C ARG A 158 -2.01 -28.34 -1.15
N VAL A 159 -1.85 -27.85 -2.38
CA VAL A 159 -2.21 -28.63 -3.59
C VAL A 159 -1.30 -29.86 -3.70
N ALA A 160 0.00 -29.70 -3.49
CA ALA A 160 0.97 -30.81 -3.58
C ALA A 160 0.79 -31.91 -2.50
N ARG A 161 0.11 -31.62 -1.38
CA ARG A 161 -0.20 -32.61 -0.33
C ARG A 161 -1.55 -33.31 -0.53
N ALA A 162 -2.37 -32.82 -1.46
CA ALA A 162 -3.74 -33.30 -1.68
C ALA A 162 -3.87 -34.17 -2.93
N GLY A 163 -2.83 -34.25 -3.76
CA GLY A 163 -2.70 -35.19 -4.87
C GLY A 163 -1.60 -36.20 -4.57
#